data_AF-A0A9D7DAT1-F1
#
_entry.id   AF-A0A9D7DAT1-F1
#
_cell.length_a   1.000
_cell.length_b   1.000
_cell.length_c   1.000
_cell.angle_alpha   90.00
_cell.angle_beta   90.00
_cell.angle_gamma   90.00
#
_symmetry.space_group_name_H-M   'P 1'
#
loop_
_entity.id
_entity.type
_entity.pdbx_description
1 polymer ?
#
loop_
_entity_poly.entity_id
_entity_poly.type
_entity_poly.pdbx_seq_one_letter_code
_entity_poly.pdbx_strand_id
1 'polypeptide(L)'
;MPTDDAAEQAVLRILVADGSAFQRRLTTEMLRAGGRVQIDYAENIGQCLMALSYCQPDVLIADWDIDEGSGLTLVKRIRAGEAGAAFRKLAIIMVAPHTANDIQRARNVGIDEFVLRPFSTQTILKRIAEVRANRRDFVESTRYVGPCRRRRATADAYDGPRRRLFDSNDKNADAPDVQIRKGLARMYCERIGVLLRALTPGDAVAVRDLCLTCGQLSALAGDMKDRLLMSACSSLFSYIKGVGAEAPLNTGVVQAHLDSIVQLAELPNHQVEIRQTVTQQLTVMVTKKLRQAAA
;
A
#
# COMPACT_ATOMS: atom_id res chain seq x y z
N MET A 1 -35.07 -23.02 -4.36
CA MET A 1 -34.27 -21.93 -3.78
C MET A 1 -34.53 -21.91 -2.28
N PRO A 2 -33.57 -22.30 -1.44
CA PRO A 2 -33.56 -21.87 -0.06
C PRO A 2 -32.85 -20.51 0.02
N THR A 3 -33.51 -19.52 0.63
CA THR A 3 -32.89 -18.25 0.98
C THR A 3 -31.89 -18.48 2.12
N ASP A 4 -30.68 -17.94 1.97
CA ASP A 4 -29.57 -17.94 2.94
C ASP A 4 -29.89 -17.10 4.20
N ASP A 5 -31.06 -17.29 4.82
CA ASP A 5 -31.45 -16.65 6.08
C ASP A 5 -30.85 -17.37 7.32
N ALA A 6 -29.91 -18.29 7.09
CA ALA A 6 -29.30 -19.16 8.10
C ALA A 6 -27.79 -18.95 8.30
N ALA A 7 -27.24 -17.78 7.90
CA ALA A 7 -26.03 -17.27 8.54
C ALA A 7 -26.41 -16.73 9.92
N GLU A 8 -26.69 -17.66 10.83
CA GLU A 8 -26.71 -17.56 12.29
C GLU A 8 -26.14 -16.22 12.78
N GLN A 9 -26.98 -15.32 13.31
CA GLN A 9 -26.55 -14.03 13.84
C GLN A 9 -25.54 -14.26 14.98
N ALA A 10 -24.26 -14.34 14.63
CA ALA A 10 -23.17 -14.55 15.56
C ALA A 10 -23.26 -13.49 16.66
N VAL A 11 -23.21 -13.94 17.92
CA VAL A 11 -23.28 -13.06 19.09
C VAL A 11 -22.10 -12.09 19.01
N LEU A 12 -22.40 -10.80 18.91
CA LEU A 12 -21.37 -9.78 18.83
C LEU A 12 -20.73 -9.59 20.21
N ARG A 13 -19.42 -9.79 20.30
CA ARG A 13 -18.67 -9.64 21.55
C ARG A 13 -18.14 -8.22 21.67
N ILE A 14 -18.55 -7.52 22.72
CA ILE A 14 -18.18 -6.13 22.98
C ILE A 14 -17.48 -6.06 24.34
N LEU A 15 -16.32 -5.42 24.38
CA LEU A 15 -15.68 -5.04 25.63
C LEU A 15 -15.94 -3.55 25.89
N VAL A 16 -16.50 -3.21 27.05
CA VAL A 16 -16.72 -1.83 27.48
C VAL A 16 -15.70 -1.47 28.55
N ALA A 17 -14.81 -0.52 28.27
CA ALA A 17 -13.77 -0.06 29.18
C ALA A 17 -14.12 1.34 29.69
N ASP A 18 -14.67 1.44 30.91
CA ASP A 18 -15.19 2.67 31.51
C ASP A 18 -15.07 2.60 33.05
N GLY A 19 -14.40 3.58 33.65
CA GLY A 19 -14.18 3.65 35.09
C GLY A 19 -15.45 3.97 35.89
N SER A 20 -16.43 4.64 35.27
CA SER A 20 -17.69 4.95 35.92
C SER A 20 -18.66 3.78 35.85
N ALA A 21 -18.94 3.15 37.00
CA ALA A 21 -19.92 2.07 37.10
C ALA A 21 -21.32 2.46 36.56
N PHE A 22 -21.72 3.72 36.76
CA PHE A 22 -22.98 4.25 36.23
C PHE A 22 -22.97 4.32 34.69
N GLN A 23 -21.93 4.92 34.09
CA GLN A 23 -21.85 5.06 32.63
C GLN A 23 -21.66 3.72 31.93
N ARG A 24 -20.88 2.83 32.53
CA ARG A 24 -20.71 1.44 32.08
C ARG A 24 -22.04 0.69 32.07
N ARG A 25 -22.84 0.80 33.13
CA ARG A 25 -24.18 0.19 33.20
C ARG A 25 -25.10 0.78 32.13
N LEU A 26 -25.13 2.11 31.98
CA LEU A 26 -25.96 2.77 30.98
C LEU A 26 -25.59 2.32 29.55
N THR A 27 -24.31 2.31 29.22
CA THR A 27 -23.80 1.87 27.92
C THR A 27 -24.15 0.40 27.66
N THR A 28 -24.00 -0.46 28.67
CA THR A 28 -24.36 -1.89 28.58
C THR A 28 -25.84 -2.09 28.28
N GLU A 29 -26.74 -1.38 28.97
CA GLU A 29 -28.18 -1.47 28.72
C GLU A 29 -28.56 -0.95 27.33
N MET A 30 -27.94 0.13 26.87
CA MET A 30 -28.13 0.61 25.49
C MET A 30 -27.70 -0.43 24.44
N LEU A 31 -26.57 -1.10 24.65
CA LEU A 31 -26.07 -2.12 23.72
C LEU A 31 -26.95 -3.37 23.71
N ARG A 32 -27.43 -3.82 24.87
CA ARG A 32 -28.36 -4.95 24.99
C ARG A 32 -29.68 -4.71 24.26
N ALA A 33 -30.19 -3.48 24.30
CA ALA A 33 -31.38 -3.10 23.54
C ALA A 33 -31.17 -3.19 22.01
N GLY A 34 -29.92 -3.23 21.54
CA GLY A 34 -29.58 -3.27 20.11
C GLY A 34 -29.53 -4.64 19.46
N GLY A 35 -29.66 -5.74 20.22
CA GLY A 35 -29.69 -7.10 19.68
C GLY A 35 -28.88 -8.11 20.49
N ARG A 36 -28.49 -9.23 19.85
CA ARG A 36 -27.72 -10.32 20.45
C ARG A 36 -26.25 -9.93 20.63
N VAL A 37 -25.91 -9.43 21.81
CA VAL A 37 -24.55 -9.03 22.19
C VAL A 37 -24.10 -9.75 23.46
N GLN A 38 -22.83 -10.13 23.50
CA GLN A 38 -22.13 -10.52 24.73
C GLN A 38 -21.27 -9.33 25.14
N ILE A 39 -21.45 -8.85 26.37
CA ILE A 39 -20.77 -7.65 26.86
C ILE A 39 -19.93 -8.02 28.06
N ASP A 40 -18.63 -7.84 27.91
CA ASP A 40 -17.66 -7.86 29.00
C ASP A 40 -17.26 -6.42 29.33
N TYR A 41 -16.69 -6.21 30.51
CA TYR A 41 -16.29 -4.88 30.92
C TYR A 41 -14.96 -4.83 31.66
N ALA A 42 -14.35 -3.65 31.60
CA ALA A 42 -13.15 -3.29 32.34
C ALA A 42 -13.31 -1.90 32.96
N GLU A 43 -12.79 -1.73 34.16
CA GLU A 43 -12.89 -0.50 34.95
C GLU A 43 -11.65 0.39 34.75
N ASN A 44 -10.51 -0.22 34.42
CA ASN A 44 -9.25 0.48 34.22
C ASN A 44 -8.45 -0.08 33.02
N ILE A 45 -7.36 0.60 32.68
CA ILE A 45 -6.48 0.23 31.55
C ILE A 45 -5.90 -1.18 31.75
N GLY A 46 -5.39 -1.50 32.95
CA GLY A 46 -4.78 -2.80 33.22
C GLY A 46 -5.76 -3.96 33.00
N GLN A 47 -6.96 -3.85 33.57
CA GLN A 47 -8.03 -4.83 33.41
C GLN A 47 -8.46 -4.96 31.95
N CYS A 48 -8.55 -3.84 31.21
CA CYS A 48 -8.92 -3.87 29.80
C CYS A 48 -7.90 -4.66 28.96
N LEU A 49 -6.59 -4.40 29.15
CA LEU A 49 -5.54 -5.12 28.43
C LEU A 49 -5.54 -6.63 28.72
N MET A 50 -5.78 -7.01 29.98
CA MET A 50 -5.93 -8.43 30.34
C MET A 50 -7.19 -9.02 29.72
N ALA A 51 -8.34 -8.35 29.85
CA ALA A 51 -9.64 -8.84 29.38
C ALA A 51 -9.63 -9.11 27.87
N LEU A 52 -8.93 -8.29 27.06
CA LEU A 52 -8.81 -8.49 25.62
C LEU A 52 -8.37 -9.92 25.24
N SER A 53 -7.40 -10.48 25.96
CA SER A 53 -6.90 -11.83 25.69
C SER A 53 -7.91 -12.93 26.07
N TYR A 54 -8.74 -12.69 27.09
CA TYR A 54 -9.73 -13.66 27.58
C TYR A 54 -11.03 -13.62 26.77
N CYS A 55 -11.62 -12.45 26.58
CA CYS A 55 -12.94 -12.34 25.93
C CYS A 55 -12.86 -12.26 24.39
N GLN A 56 -11.69 -11.89 23.84
CA GLN A 56 -11.45 -11.72 22.41
C GLN A 56 -12.60 -10.96 21.69
N PRO A 57 -12.84 -9.69 22.10
CA PRO A 57 -14.00 -8.96 21.63
C PRO A 57 -13.86 -8.58 20.15
N ASP A 58 -14.99 -8.43 19.47
CA ASP A 58 -15.03 -7.93 18.10
C ASP A 58 -14.86 -6.41 18.06
N VAL A 59 -15.34 -5.72 19.10
CA VAL A 59 -15.31 -4.26 19.27
C VAL A 59 -14.97 -3.90 20.71
N LEU A 60 -14.05 -2.95 20.89
CA LEU A 60 -13.79 -2.28 22.16
C LEU A 60 -14.47 -0.91 22.14
N ILE A 61 -15.29 -0.64 23.14
CA ILE A 61 -15.81 0.70 23.44
C ILE A 61 -15.00 1.21 24.63
N ALA A 62 -14.13 2.18 24.37
CA ALA A 62 -13.23 2.73 25.37
C ALA A 62 -13.69 4.13 25.78
N ASP A 63 -13.76 4.36 27.08
CA ASP A 63 -13.97 5.68 27.62
C ASP A 63 -12.73 6.56 27.52
N TRP A 64 -12.94 7.86 27.30
CA TRP A 64 -11.87 8.85 27.28
C TRP A 64 -11.20 9.01 28.65
N ASP A 65 -11.99 9.03 29.71
CA ASP A 65 -11.62 9.25 31.11
C ASP A 65 -11.69 7.93 31.89
N ILE A 66 -10.96 6.92 31.40
CA ILE A 66 -10.82 5.64 32.09
C ILE A 66 -9.79 5.71 33.22
N ASP A 67 -10.04 5.03 34.33
CA ASP A 67 -9.12 4.96 35.47
C ASP A 67 -7.72 4.45 35.05
N GLU A 68 -6.70 4.89 35.78
CA GLU A 68 -5.26 4.67 35.50
C GLU A 68 -4.71 5.39 34.26
N GLY A 69 -5.46 6.35 33.69
CA GLY A 69 -4.93 7.25 32.69
C GLY A 69 -5.98 7.89 31.79
N SER A 70 -5.83 7.67 30.49
CA SER A 70 -6.79 8.13 29.47
C SER A 70 -7.02 7.00 28.47
N GLY A 71 -8.22 6.95 27.89
CA GLY A 71 -8.53 6.04 26.79
C GLY A 71 -7.55 6.18 25.64
N LEU A 72 -6.98 7.37 25.42
CA LEU A 72 -5.92 7.58 24.42
C LEU A 72 -4.67 6.74 24.71
N THR A 73 -4.28 6.64 25.99
CA THR A 73 -3.16 5.81 26.43
C THR A 73 -3.48 4.33 26.23
N LEU A 74 -4.67 3.89 26.64
CA LEU A 74 -5.14 2.52 26.40
C LEU A 74 -5.03 2.13 24.92
N VAL A 75 -5.51 2.98 24.01
CA VAL A 75 -5.44 2.73 22.57
C VAL A 75 -3.98 2.63 22.10
N LYS A 76 -3.10 3.54 22.53
CA LYS A 76 -1.68 3.46 22.16
C LYS A 76 -1.05 2.13 22.59
N ARG A 77 -1.34 1.66 23.82
CA ARG A 77 -0.83 0.39 24.36
C ARG A 77 -1.33 -0.80 23.56
N ILE A 78 -2.62 -0.82 23.19
CA ILE A 78 -3.21 -1.84 22.31
C ILE A 78 -2.55 -1.82 20.92
N ARG A 79 -2.39 -0.64 20.31
CA ARG A 79 -1.74 -0.49 18.99
C ARG A 79 -0.25 -0.82 19.02
N ALA A 80 0.43 -0.65 20.15
CA ALA A 80 1.80 -1.11 20.39
C ALA A 80 1.91 -2.63 20.56
N GLY A 81 0.77 -3.33 20.74
CA GLY A 81 0.73 -4.79 20.87
C GLY A 81 0.87 -5.29 22.30
N GLU A 82 0.73 -4.43 23.32
CA GLU A 82 0.82 -4.84 24.73
C GLU A 82 -0.29 -5.82 25.13
N ALA A 83 -1.46 -5.75 24.50
CA ALA A 83 -2.54 -6.73 24.66
C ALA A 83 -2.33 -8.00 23.82
N GLY A 84 -1.28 -8.07 23.00
CA GLY A 84 -1.03 -9.09 21.99
C GLY A 84 -1.16 -8.57 20.55
N ALA A 85 -0.34 -9.12 19.64
CA ALA A 85 -0.26 -8.67 18.25
C ALA A 85 -1.60 -8.77 17.49
N ALA A 86 -2.45 -9.73 17.85
CA ALA A 86 -3.77 -9.93 17.24
C ALA A 86 -4.72 -8.74 17.47
N PHE A 87 -4.61 -8.05 18.61
CA PHE A 87 -5.52 -6.94 18.97
C PHE A 87 -5.07 -5.59 18.44
N ARG A 88 -3.88 -5.51 17.82
CA ARG A 88 -3.41 -4.26 17.18
C ARG A 88 -4.39 -3.75 16.13
N LYS A 89 -5.18 -4.63 15.50
CA LYS A 89 -6.21 -4.30 14.49
C LYS A 89 -7.65 -4.39 15.02
N LEU A 90 -7.83 -4.48 16.35
CA LEU A 90 -9.15 -4.48 16.98
C LEU A 90 -9.91 -3.19 16.64
N ALA A 91 -11.22 -3.32 16.41
CA ALA A 91 -12.12 -2.18 16.23
C ALA A 91 -12.29 -1.42 17.55
N ILE A 92 -11.88 -0.15 17.60
CA ILE A 92 -11.97 0.67 18.81
C ILE A 92 -12.86 1.88 18.58
N ILE A 93 -13.94 1.97 19.36
CA ILE A 93 -14.82 3.14 19.42
C ILE A 93 -14.51 3.89 20.71
N MET A 94 -14.12 5.15 20.59
CA MET A 94 -13.88 6.02 21.74
C MET A 94 -15.16 6.77 22.11
N VAL A 95 -15.51 6.76 23.39
CA VAL A 95 -16.59 7.58 23.95
C VAL A 95 -15.96 8.72 24.73
N ALA A 96 -16.37 9.97 24.49
CA ALA A 96 -15.76 11.12 25.14
C ALA A 96 -16.78 12.22 25.46
N PRO A 97 -16.49 13.10 26.43
CA PRO A 97 -17.38 14.19 26.80
C PRO A 97 -17.49 15.28 25.72
N HIS A 98 -16.40 15.92 25.23
CA HIS A 98 -16.54 17.15 24.40
C HIS A 98 -15.46 17.40 23.31
N THR A 99 -15.80 18.32 22.39
CA THR A 99 -15.02 19.06 21.35
C THR A 99 -14.37 18.36 20.16
N ALA A 100 -14.20 19.13 19.07
CA ALA A 100 -13.61 18.68 17.80
C ALA A 100 -12.09 18.42 17.86
N ASN A 101 -11.37 19.05 18.80
CA ASN A 101 -9.92 18.85 18.96
C ASN A 101 -9.63 17.44 19.49
N ASP A 102 -10.49 16.94 20.38
CA ASP A 102 -10.37 15.61 20.97
C ASP A 102 -10.61 14.50 19.94
N ILE A 103 -11.45 14.75 18.92
CA ILE A 103 -11.59 13.87 17.76
C ILE A 103 -10.26 13.69 17.03
N GLN A 104 -9.50 14.76 16.81
CA GLN A 104 -8.21 14.68 16.11
C GLN A 104 -7.18 13.92 16.94
N ARG A 105 -7.12 14.18 18.25
CA ARG A 105 -6.24 13.46 19.18
C ARG A 105 -6.55 11.97 19.21
N ALA A 106 -7.83 11.60 19.32
CA ALA A 106 -8.25 10.21 19.27
C ALA A 106 -7.87 9.53 17.94
N ARG A 107 -8.14 10.19 16.81
CA ARG A 107 -7.74 9.66 15.49
C ARG A 107 -6.24 9.45 15.36
N ASN A 108 -5.44 10.34 15.95
CA ASN A 108 -3.98 10.26 15.92
C ASN A 108 -3.41 9.10 16.74
N VAL A 109 -4.14 8.59 17.73
CA VAL A 109 -3.73 7.39 18.48
C VAL A 109 -4.20 6.09 17.84
N GLY A 110 -5.05 6.15 16.80
CA GLY A 110 -5.44 4.99 16.02
C GLY A 110 -6.81 4.39 16.36
N ILE A 111 -7.77 5.20 16.81
CA ILE A 111 -9.17 4.73 16.97
C ILE A 111 -9.87 4.49 15.62
N ASP A 112 -10.92 3.67 15.65
CA ASP A 112 -11.79 3.43 14.52
C ASP A 112 -12.90 4.48 14.46
N GLU A 113 -13.70 4.58 15.52
CA GLU A 113 -14.81 5.52 15.62
C GLU A 113 -14.79 6.31 16.93
N PHE A 114 -15.57 7.38 16.93
CA PHE A 114 -15.71 8.27 18.08
C PHE A 114 -17.17 8.64 18.28
N VAL A 115 -17.59 8.69 19.55
CA VAL A 115 -18.94 9.04 19.97
C VAL A 115 -18.83 10.08 21.09
N LEU A 116 -19.59 11.17 20.95
CA LEU A 116 -19.69 12.21 21.98
C LEU A 116 -20.80 11.85 22.96
N ARG A 117 -20.57 12.09 24.25
CA ARG A 117 -21.62 12.12 25.26
C ARG A 117 -22.36 13.47 25.23
N PRO A 118 -23.69 13.48 25.43
CA PRO A 118 -24.59 12.33 25.51
C PRO A 118 -24.84 11.71 24.12
N PHE A 119 -25.01 10.38 24.05
CA PHE A 119 -25.35 9.65 22.82
C PHE A 119 -26.59 8.78 22.98
N SER A 120 -27.28 8.53 21.87
CA SER A 120 -28.42 7.61 21.82
C SER A 120 -27.98 6.18 21.50
N THR A 121 -28.83 5.21 21.85
CA THR A 121 -28.66 3.80 21.44
C THR A 121 -28.43 3.66 19.93
N GLN A 122 -29.20 4.37 19.12
CA GLN A 122 -29.04 4.36 17.66
C GLN A 122 -27.66 4.87 17.22
N THR A 123 -27.10 5.87 17.90
CA THR A 123 -25.79 6.44 17.56
C THR A 123 -24.67 5.43 17.75
N ILE A 124 -24.61 4.79 18.92
CA ILE A 124 -23.54 3.81 19.22
C ILE A 124 -23.67 2.56 18.33
N LEU A 125 -24.89 2.05 18.13
CA LEU A 125 -25.13 0.89 17.25
C LEU A 125 -24.75 1.18 15.80
N LYS A 126 -25.05 2.40 15.31
CA LYS A 126 -24.62 2.83 13.97
C LYS A 126 -23.11 2.82 13.84
N ARG A 127 -22.36 3.33 14.83
CA ARG A 127 -20.89 3.29 14.80
C ARG A 127 -20.33 1.88 14.83
N ILE A 128 -20.92 0.99 15.63
CA ILE A 128 -20.54 -0.43 15.66
C ILE A 128 -20.74 -1.07 14.27
N ALA A 129 -21.89 -0.85 13.64
CA ALA A 129 -22.17 -1.35 12.30
C ALA A 129 -21.17 -0.80 11.27
N GLU A 130 -20.86 0.49 11.33
CA GLU A 130 -19.89 1.15 10.42
C GLU A 130 -18.49 0.55 10.53
N VAL A 131 -17.96 0.34 11.75
CA VAL A 131 -16.61 -0.24 11.91
C VAL A 131 -16.54 -1.70 11.48
N ARG A 132 -17.63 -2.44 11.64
CA ARG A 132 -17.70 -3.84 11.19
C ARG A 132 -17.80 -3.97 9.67
N ALA A 133 -18.64 -3.16 9.04
CA ALA A 133 -18.87 -3.22 7.60
C ALA A 133 -17.72 -2.58 6.80
N ASN A 134 -17.17 -1.47 7.29
CA ASN A 134 -16.21 -0.65 6.55
C ASN A 134 -14.86 -0.60 7.26
N ARG A 135 -14.19 -1.76 7.41
CA ARG A 135 -12.82 -1.81 7.95
C ARG A 135 -11.87 -1.05 7.03
N ARG A 136 -11.25 0.00 7.57
CA ARG A 136 -10.28 0.83 6.83
C ARG A 136 -8.92 0.13 6.78
N ASP A 137 -8.16 0.41 5.72
CA ASP A 137 -6.78 -0.03 5.60
C ASP A 137 -5.99 0.35 6.85
N PHE A 138 -5.26 -0.63 7.38
CA PHE A 138 -4.45 -0.44 8.56
C PHE A 138 -3.06 0.06 8.14
N VAL A 139 -2.64 1.21 8.69
CA VAL A 139 -1.37 1.84 8.38
C VAL A 139 -0.42 1.66 9.56
N GLU A 140 0.77 1.15 9.28
CA GLU A 140 1.84 0.99 10.25
C GLU A 140 3.07 1.77 9.78
N SER A 141 3.53 2.70 10.63
CA SER A 141 4.67 3.56 10.38
C SER A 141 5.32 3.94 11.71
N THR A 142 6.55 4.45 11.67
CA THR A 142 7.29 4.89 12.86
C THR A 142 6.53 5.92 13.72
N ARG A 143 5.64 6.70 13.12
CA ARG A 143 4.90 7.79 13.81
C ARG A 143 3.41 7.50 14.01
N TYR A 144 2.89 6.41 13.47
CA TYR A 144 1.45 6.11 13.50
C TYR A 144 1.18 4.63 13.28
N VAL A 145 0.34 4.07 14.16
CA VAL A 145 -0.19 2.71 14.05
C VAL A 145 -1.71 2.79 14.23
N GLY A 146 -2.45 2.46 13.19
CA GLY A 146 -3.91 2.47 13.26
C GLY A 146 -4.60 2.50 11.90
N PRO A 147 -5.94 2.56 11.89
CA PRO A 147 -6.72 2.68 10.67
C PRO A 147 -6.42 3.97 9.91
N CYS A 148 -6.45 3.95 8.58
CA CYS A 148 -6.19 5.12 7.76
C CYS A 148 -7.04 6.33 8.19
N ARG A 149 -6.38 7.43 8.59
CA ARG A 149 -7.04 8.66 9.10
C ARG A 149 -7.88 9.39 8.02
N ARG A 150 -7.74 9.00 6.75
CA ARG A 150 -8.47 9.56 5.61
C ARG A 150 -9.85 8.91 5.51
N ARG A 151 -10.83 9.43 6.26
CA ARG A 151 -12.22 8.90 6.27
C ARG A 151 -13.02 9.20 5.02
N ARG A 152 -12.89 10.42 4.50
CA ARG A 152 -13.32 10.74 3.15
C ARG A 152 -12.16 10.40 2.25
N ALA A 153 -12.40 9.56 1.25
CA ALA A 153 -11.86 9.91 -0.03
C ALA A 153 -12.28 11.37 -0.25
N THR A 154 -11.35 12.31 -0.13
CA THR A 154 -11.40 13.46 -1.03
C THR A 154 -11.26 12.87 -2.42
N ALA A 155 -12.37 12.32 -2.91
CA ALA A 155 -12.54 11.87 -4.28
C ALA A 155 -12.46 13.08 -5.23
N ASP A 156 -12.66 14.30 -4.71
CA ASP A 156 -12.87 15.47 -5.57
C ASP A 156 -11.73 16.49 -5.61
N ALA A 157 -10.59 16.29 -4.94
CA ALA A 157 -9.55 17.34 -4.89
C ALA A 157 -8.16 16.92 -5.37
N TYR A 158 -7.87 15.62 -5.47
CA TYR A 158 -6.53 15.20 -5.87
C TYR A 158 -6.57 13.84 -6.58
N ASP A 159 -6.27 13.89 -7.87
CA ASP A 159 -6.41 12.81 -8.85
C ASP A 159 -5.04 12.32 -9.36
N GLY A 160 -3.94 12.88 -8.86
CA GLY A 160 -2.59 12.42 -9.19
C GLY A 160 -2.13 11.20 -8.35
N PRO A 161 -1.03 10.54 -8.75
CA PRO A 161 -0.51 9.34 -8.10
C PRO A 161 0.24 9.58 -6.78
N ARG A 162 0.66 10.81 -6.47
CA ARG A 162 1.31 11.19 -5.19
C ARG A 162 0.56 12.32 -4.49
N ARG A 163 0.94 12.95 -3.37
CA ARG A 163 0.09 13.97 -2.67
C ARG A 163 0.90 14.93 -1.77
N ARG A 164 2.23 14.90 -1.88
CA ARG A 164 3.16 15.79 -1.17
C ARG A 164 3.13 17.16 -1.83
N LEU A 165 3.53 18.18 -1.08
CA LEU A 165 3.55 19.59 -1.53
C LEU A 165 4.32 19.80 -2.85
N PHE A 166 5.33 18.97 -3.13
CA PHE A 166 6.17 19.06 -4.32
C PHE A 166 5.80 18.05 -5.42
N ASP A 167 4.76 17.23 -5.23
CA ASP A 167 4.38 16.27 -6.26
C ASP A 167 3.62 16.97 -7.38
N SER A 168 4.05 16.75 -8.62
CA SER A 168 3.35 17.22 -9.81
C SER A 168 1.92 16.67 -9.83
N ASN A 169 0.93 17.55 -10.00
CA ASN A 169 -0.48 17.16 -10.10
C ASN A 169 -0.84 16.70 -11.53
N ASP A 170 -0.06 15.75 -12.06
CA ASP A 170 -0.33 15.13 -13.35
C ASP A 170 -1.16 13.87 -13.13
N LYS A 171 -2.42 13.92 -13.59
CA LYS A 171 -3.39 12.83 -13.50
C LYS A 171 -2.96 11.59 -14.28
N ASN A 172 -2.19 11.80 -15.35
CA ASN A 172 -1.78 10.73 -16.25
C ASN A 172 -0.38 10.21 -15.91
N ALA A 173 0.24 10.71 -14.83
CA ALA A 173 1.53 10.22 -14.39
C ALA A 173 1.45 8.78 -13.91
N ASP A 174 2.52 8.02 -14.16
CA ASP A 174 2.59 6.62 -13.75
C ASP A 174 2.53 6.48 -12.22
N ALA A 175 2.03 5.35 -11.75
CA ALA A 175 2.02 5.02 -10.33
C ALA A 175 3.45 5.04 -9.73
N PRO A 176 3.63 5.33 -8.42
CA PRO A 176 4.96 5.57 -7.86
C PRO A 176 5.91 4.38 -8.00
N ASP A 177 5.40 3.17 -7.88
CA ASP A 177 6.10 1.91 -8.09
C ASP A 177 6.58 1.74 -9.54
N VAL A 178 5.73 2.08 -10.52
CA VAL A 178 6.10 2.07 -11.94
C VAL A 178 7.21 3.08 -12.22
N GLN A 179 7.14 4.29 -11.66
CA GLN A 179 8.18 5.30 -11.82
C GLN A 179 9.52 4.88 -11.21
N ILE A 180 9.50 4.23 -10.04
CA ILE A 180 10.72 3.69 -9.41
C ILE A 180 11.34 2.63 -10.33
N ARG A 181 10.53 1.72 -10.87
CA ARG A 181 11.02 0.68 -11.80
C ARG A 181 11.54 1.27 -13.11
N LYS A 182 10.92 2.31 -13.68
CA LYS A 182 11.46 3.08 -14.82
C LYS A 182 12.82 3.72 -14.50
N GLY A 183 13.00 4.24 -13.28
CA GLY A 183 14.28 4.71 -12.79
C GLY A 183 15.35 3.61 -12.76
N LEU A 184 15.01 2.43 -12.24
CA LEU A 184 15.90 1.27 -12.24
C LEU A 184 16.26 0.80 -13.66
N ALA A 185 15.30 0.81 -14.59
CA ALA A 185 15.57 0.47 -15.99
C ALA A 185 16.62 1.39 -16.62
N ARG A 186 16.55 2.69 -16.38
CA ARG A 186 17.57 3.66 -16.84
C ARG A 186 18.93 3.39 -16.23
N MET A 187 18.99 3.07 -14.93
CA MET A 187 20.23 2.70 -14.25
C MET A 187 20.85 1.43 -14.86
N TYR A 188 20.04 0.41 -15.16
CA TYR A 188 20.52 -0.77 -15.88
C TYR A 188 21.07 -0.41 -17.27
N CYS A 189 20.40 0.47 -18.03
CA CYS A 189 20.91 0.93 -19.32
C CYS A 189 22.25 1.64 -19.22
N GLU A 190 22.44 2.53 -18.24
CA GLU A 190 23.73 3.16 -17.97
C GLU A 190 24.81 2.12 -17.67
N ARG A 191 24.50 1.14 -16.82
CA ARG A 191 25.44 0.05 -16.49
C ARG A 191 25.81 -0.78 -17.71
N ILE A 192 24.85 -1.14 -18.56
CA ILE A 192 25.11 -1.86 -19.82
C ILE A 192 26.00 -1.01 -20.73
N GLY A 193 25.76 0.31 -20.82
CA GLY A 193 26.61 1.22 -21.58
C GLY A 193 28.05 1.29 -21.07
N VAL A 194 28.26 1.26 -19.75
CA VAL A 194 29.60 1.17 -19.14
C VAL A 194 30.27 -0.15 -19.50
N LEU A 195 29.57 -1.28 -19.35
CA LEU A 195 30.10 -2.61 -19.71
C LEU A 195 30.45 -2.69 -21.20
N LEU A 196 29.62 -2.13 -22.08
CA LEU A 196 29.85 -2.11 -23.51
C LEU A 196 31.13 -1.34 -23.88
N ARG A 197 31.39 -0.21 -23.22
CA ARG A 197 32.62 0.58 -23.45
C ARG A 197 33.89 -0.12 -22.96
N ALA A 198 33.77 -0.96 -21.93
CA ALA A 198 34.88 -1.74 -21.38
C ALA A 198 35.12 -3.07 -22.13
N LEU A 199 34.24 -3.42 -23.08
CA LEU A 199 34.28 -4.73 -23.75
C LEU A 199 35.49 -4.84 -24.67
N THR A 200 36.31 -5.87 -24.44
CA THR A 200 37.41 -6.23 -25.34
C THR A 200 37.04 -7.44 -26.20
N PRO A 201 37.54 -7.52 -27.46
CA PRO A 201 37.27 -8.67 -28.32
C PRO A 201 37.77 -9.98 -27.67
N GLY A 202 36.90 -10.98 -27.58
CA GLY A 202 37.23 -12.29 -26.99
C GLY A 202 37.03 -12.41 -25.47
N ASP A 203 36.60 -11.34 -24.79
CA ASP A 203 36.33 -11.39 -23.35
C ASP A 203 34.95 -12.01 -23.05
N ALA A 204 34.93 -13.33 -22.92
CA ALA A 204 33.72 -14.10 -22.63
C ALA A 204 33.11 -13.76 -21.25
N VAL A 205 33.91 -13.26 -20.29
CA VAL A 205 33.41 -12.87 -18.96
C VAL A 205 32.62 -11.58 -19.07
N ALA A 206 33.18 -10.57 -19.75
CA ALA A 206 32.48 -9.31 -19.98
C ALA A 206 31.18 -9.49 -20.78
N VAL A 207 31.16 -10.34 -21.81
CA VAL A 207 29.94 -10.66 -22.56
C VAL A 207 28.90 -11.34 -21.66
N ARG A 208 29.32 -12.26 -20.78
CA ARG A 208 28.42 -12.92 -19.82
C ARG A 208 27.81 -11.91 -18.85
N ASP A 209 28.61 -11.02 -18.28
CA ASP A 209 28.13 -9.98 -17.36
C ASP A 209 27.13 -9.03 -18.04
N LEU A 210 27.39 -8.68 -19.29
CA LEU A 210 26.49 -7.88 -20.12
C LEU A 210 25.16 -8.64 -20.35
N CYS A 211 25.22 -9.93 -20.70
CA CYS A 211 24.04 -10.77 -20.88
C CYS A 211 23.21 -10.89 -19.59
N LEU A 212 23.86 -11.10 -18.43
CA LEU A 212 23.19 -11.16 -17.12
C LEU A 212 22.49 -9.85 -16.78
N THR A 213 23.17 -8.71 -16.99
CA THR A 213 22.60 -7.38 -16.73
C THR A 213 21.40 -7.11 -17.64
N CYS A 214 21.46 -7.50 -18.93
CA CYS A 214 20.32 -7.40 -19.84
C CYS A 214 19.16 -8.33 -19.46
N GLY A 215 19.44 -9.52 -18.92
CA GLY A 215 18.43 -10.43 -18.39
C GLY A 215 17.68 -9.81 -17.19
N GLN A 216 18.39 -9.17 -16.28
CA GLN A 216 17.79 -8.44 -15.14
C GLN A 216 16.91 -7.27 -15.60
N LEU A 217 17.36 -6.51 -16.59
CA LEU A 217 16.57 -5.44 -17.21
C LEU A 217 15.28 -5.97 -17.88
N SER A 218 15.38 -7.11 -18.60
CA SER A 218 14.21 -7.75 -19.23
C SER A 218 13.20 -8.26 -18.19
N ALA A 219 13.67 -8.88 -17.10
CA ALA A 219 12.83 -9.32 -16.00
C ALA A 219 12.10 -8.14 -15.32
N LEU A 220 12.83 -7.06 -15.02
CA LEU A 220 12.26 -5.83 -14.46
C LEU A 220 11.15 -5.26 -15.35
N ALA A 221 11.36 -5.24 -16.66
CA ALA A 221 10.35 -4.77 -17.62
C ALA A 221 9.11 -5.67 -17.66
N GLY A 222 9.27 -6.99 -17.49
CA GLY A 222 8.17 -7.95 -17.36
C GLY A 222 7.28 -7.65 -16.15
N ASP A 223 7.87 -7.35 -14.99
CA ASP A 223 7.15 -7.05 -13.75
C ASP A 223 6.32 -5.75 -13.83
N MET A 224 6.70 -4.83 -14.73
CA MET A 224 6.00 -3.56 -14.94
C MET A 224 4.72 -3.70 -15.78
N LYS A 225 4.47 -4.86 -16.42
CA LYS A 225 3.39 -5.07 -17.41
C LYS A 225 3.43 -4.06 -18.57
N ASP A 226 4.59 -3.48 -18.85
CA ASP A 226 4.80 -2.53 -19.94
C ASP A 226 5.24 -3.26 -21.20
N ARG A 227 4.29 -3.48 -22.13
CA ARG A 227 4.53 -4.29 -23.33
C ARG A 227 5.61 -3.69 -24.26
N LEU A 228 5.66 -2.36 -24.38
CA LEU A 228 6.60 -1.70 -25.29
C LEU A 228 8.02 -1.76 -24.73
N LEU A 229 8.17 -1.45 -23.44
CA LEU A 229 9.46 -1.55 -22.76
C LEU A 229 9.95 -3.00 -22.71
N MET A 230 9.06 -3.95 -22.38
CA MET A 230 9.39 -5.38 -22.36
C MET A 230 9.85 -5.87 -23.74
N SER A 231 9.18 -5.46 -24.82
CA SER A 231 9.57 -5.81 -26.18
C SER A 231 10.98 -5.31 -26.51
N ALA A 232 11.28 -4.03 -26.22
CA ALA A 232 12.60 -3.45 -26.46
C ALA A 232 13.71 -4.14 -25.65
N CYS A 233 13.47 -4.40 -24.36
CA CYS A 233 14.43 -5.10 -23.49
C CYS A 233 14.64 -6.56 -23.93
N SER A 234 13.58 -7.27 -24.32
CA SER A 234 13.67 -8.66 -24.78
C SER A 234 14.40 -8.77 -26.12
N SER A 235 14.20 -7.79 -27.00
CA SER A 235 14.92 -7.67 -28.27
C SER A 235 16.43 -7.49 -28.05
N LEU A 236 16.82 -6.58 -27.15
CA LEU A 236 18.22 -6.38 -26.75
C LEU A 236 18.83 -7.65 -26.15
N PHE A 237 18.14 -8.29 -25.20
CA PHE A 237 18.60 -9.51 -24.55
C PHE A 237 18.81 -10.64 -25.57
N SER A 238 17.87 -10.81 -26.51
CA SER A 238 17.97 -11.82 -27.57
C SER A 238 19.14 -11.55 -28.51
N TYR A 239 19.38 -10.28 -28.87
CA TYR A 239 20.53 -9.89 -29.69
C TYR A 239 21.86 -10.25 -29.02
N ILE A 240 22.05 -9.87 -27.75
CA ILE A 240 23.29 -10.14 -27.01
C ILE A 240 23.48 -11.65 -26.80
N LYS A 241 22.42 -12.36 -26.43
CA LYS A 241 22.47 -13.80 -26.20
C LYS A 241 22.82 -14.57 -27.48
N GLY A 242 22.26 -14.17 -28.62
CA GLY A 242 22.54 -14.82 -29.91
C GLY A 242 23.92 -14.45 -30.46
N VAL A 243 24.18 -13.16 -30.65
CA VAL A 243 25.40 -12.68 -31.31
C VAL A 243 26.62 -12.80 -30.40
N GLY A 244 26.50 -12.45 -29.12
CA GLY A 244 27.65 -12.41 -28.21
C GLY A 244 28.32 -13.77 -27.96
N ALA A 245 27.65 -14.88 -28.28
CA ALA A 245 28.23 -16.22 -28.20
C ALA A 245 29.05 -16.61 -29.44
N GLU A 246 28.74 -16.03 -30.61
CA GLU A 246 29.25 -16.48 -31.91
C GLU A 246 30.12 -15.43 -32.61
N ALA A 247 29.91 -14.14 -32.35
CA ALA A 247 30.51 -13.04 -33.06
C ALA A 247 30.69 -11.77 -32.18
N PRO A 248 31.59 -10.84 -32.55
CA PRO A 248 31.72 -9.57 -31.84
C PRO A 248 30.41 -8.77 -31.91
N LEU A 249 30.01 -8.19 -30.77
CA LEU A 249 28.79 -7.38 -30.67
C LEU A 249 28.92 -6.09 -31.48
N ASN A 250 27.87 -5.74 -32.23
CA ASN A 250 27.77 -4.44 -32.86
C ASN A 250 27.34 -3.40 -31.81
N THR A 251 28.30 -2.60 -31.34
CA THR A 251 28.08 -1.55 -30.34
C THR A 251 27.01 -0.54 -30.77
N GLY A 252 26.90 -0.26 -32.06
CA GLY A 252 25.89 0.62 -32.62
C GLY A 252 24.46 0.08 -32.54
N VAL A 253 24.27 -1.24 -32.59
CA VAL A 253 22.98 -1.90 -32.40
C VAL A 253 22.60 -1.86 -30.92
N VAL A 254 23.53 -2.22 -30.03
CA VAL A 254 23.31 -2.17 -28.58
C VAL A 254 22.96 -0.76 -28.13
N GLN A 255 23.69 0.26 -28.58
CA GLN A 255 23.42 1.65 -28.21
C GLN A 255 22.02 2.11 -28.66
N ALA A 256 21.60 1.75 -29.89
CA ALA A 256 20.26 2.10 -30.37
C ALA A 256 19.14 1.49 -29.50
N HIS A 257 19.34 0.27 -29.01
CA HIS A 257 18.43 -0.34 -28.03
C HIS A 257 18.44 0.43 -26.70
N LEU A 258 19.62 0.74 -26.15
CA LEU A 258 19.73 1.46 -24.88
C LEU A 258 19.04 2.83 -24.94
N ASP A 259 19.29 3.61 -25.98
CA ASP A 259 18.69 4.92 -26.17
C ASP A 259 17.16 4.83 -26.25
N SER A 260 16.64 3.85 -27.01
CA SER A 260 15.20 3.62 -27.14
C SER A 260 14.56 3.16 -25.83
N ILE A 261 15.24 2.30 -25.05
CA ILE A 261 14.75 1.85 -23.74
C ILE A 261 14.73 3.02 -22.74
N VAL A 262 15.77 3.86 -22.73
CA VAL A 262 15.81 5.07 -21.89
C VAL A 262 14.67 6.01 -22.26
N GLN A 263 14.48 6.30 -23.54
CA GLN A 263 13.38 7.14 -24.01
C GLN A 263 12.00 6.55 -23.62
N LEU A 264 11.81 5.24 -23.77
CA LEU A 264 10.59 4.56 -23.33
C LEU A 264 10.39 4.63 -21.82
N ALA A 265 11.45 4.67 -21.02
CA ALA A 265 11.39 4.79 -19.57
C ALA A 265 11.17 6.24 -19.09
N GLU A 266 11.47 7.24 -19.91
CA GLU A 266 11.19 8.65 -19.62
C GLU A 266 9.76 9.06 -19.96
N LEU A 267 9.19 8.47 -21.03
CA LEU A 267 7.83 8.74 -21.45
C LEU A 267 6.81 8.08 -20.50
N PRO A 268 5.78 8.79 -20.02
CA PRO A 268 4.67 8.22 -19.26
C PRO A 268 3.94 7.10 -20.00
N ASN A 269 3.39 6.11 -19.30
CA ASN A 269 2.75 4.95 -19.96
C ASN A 269 1.50 5.33 -20.76
N HIS A 270 0.81 6.41 -20.39
CA HIS A 270 -0.38 6.88 -21.11
C HIS A 270 -0.06 7.42 -22.51
N GLN A 271 1.19 7.83 -22.79
CA GLN A 271 1.62 8.35 -24.09
C GLN A 271 1.91 7.23 -25.09
N VAL A 272 0.92 6.36 -25.31
CA VAL A 272 1.08 5.12 -26.07
C VAL A 272 1.56 5.37 -27.50
N GLU A 273 1.03 6.38 -28.19
CA GLU A 273 1.37 6.70 -29.59
C GLU A 273 2.84 7.13 -29.76
N ILE A 274 3.32 8.01 -28.87
CA ILE A 274 4.73 8.45 -28.87
C ILE A 274 5.64 7.25 -28.59
N ARG A 275 5.29 6.42 -27.59
CA ARG A 275 6.08 5.25 -27.22
C ARG A 275 6.09 4.16 -28.32
N GLN A 276 4.98 4.00 -29.04
CA GLN A 276 4.93 3.11 -30.21
C GLN A 276 5.85 3.60 -31.31
N THR A 277 5.89 4.91 -31.57
CA THR A 277 6.80 5.52 -32.54
C THR A 277 8.27 5.20 -32.22
N VAL A 278 8.68 5.31 -30.95
CA VAL A 278 10.04 4.95 -30.50
C VAL A 278 10.35 3.48 -30.82
N THR A 279 9.41 2.57 -30.56
CA THR A 279 9.60 1.13 -30.81
C THR A 279 9.68 0.80 -32.31
N GLN A 280 8.90 1.50 -33.13
CA GLN A 280 8.97 1.38 -34.60
C GLN A 280 10.32 1.89 -35.12
N GLN A 281 10.77 3.06 -34.66
CA GLN A 281 12.07 3.63 -35.02
C GLN A 281 13.23 2.72 -34.61
N LEU A 282 13.18 2.12 -33.42
CA LEU A 282 14.15 1.13 -32.97
C LEU A 282 14.27 -0.02 -33.97
N THR A 283 13.15 -0.59 -34.39
CA THR A 283 13.12 -1.73 -35.34
C THR A 283 13.78 -1.36 -36.67
N VAL A 284 13.52 -0.16 -37.19
CA VAL A 284 14.14 0.35 -38.43
C VAL A 284 15.64 0.59 -38.24
N MET A 285 16.06 1.18 -37.12
CA MET A 285 17.47 1.45 -36.83
C MET A 285 18.29 0.16 -36.70
N VAL A 286 17.74 -0.83 -35.98
CA VAL A 286 18.40 -2.13 -35.77
C VAL A 286 18.54 -2.88 -37.09
N THR A 287 17.46 -3.00 -37.87
CA THR A 287 17.51 -3.68 -39.19
C THR A 287 18.49 -3.01 -40.14
N LYS A 288 18.54 -1.68 -40.19
CA LYS A 288 19.52 -0.94 -40.99
C LYS A 288 20.97 -1.22 -40.55
N LYS A 289 21.26 -1.16 -39.25
CA LYS A 289 22.61 -1.39 -38.71
C LYS A 289 23.07 -2.84 -38.87
N LEU A 290 22.17 -3.81 -38.72
CA LEU A 290 22.48 -5.22 -38.98
C LEU A 290 22.81 -5.47 -40.46
N ARG A 291 22.08 -4.86 -41.39
CA ARG A 291 22.41 -4.94 -42.83
C ARG A 291 23.77 -4.32 -43.15
N GLN A 292 24.09 -3.17 -42.54
CA GLN A 292 25.39 -2.52 -42.71
C GLN A 292 26.56 -3.33 -42.13
N ALA A 293 26.31 -4.15 -41.11
CA ALA A 293 27.34 -5.01 -40.52
C ALA A 293 27.57 -6.31 -41.31
N ALA A 294 26.65 -6.67 -42.20
CA ALA A 294 26.72 -7.87 -43.04
C ALA A 294 27.24 -7.59 -44.47
N ALA A 295 27.44 -6.32 -44.82
CA ALA A 295 27.99 -5.85 -46.10
C ALA A 295 29.47 -5.50 -45.95
#